data_AF-A0A2I0T2T1-F1
#
_entry.id   AF-A0A2I0T2T1-F1
#
_cell.length_a   1.000
_cell.length_b   1.000
_cell.length_c   1.000
_cell.angle_alpha   90.00
_cell.angle_beta   90.00
_cell.angle_gamma   90.00
#
_symmetry.space_group_name_H-M   'P 1'
#
loop_
_entity.id
_entity.type
_entity.pdbx_description
1 polymer ?
#
loop_
_entity_poly.entity_id
_entity_poly.type
_entity_poly.pdbx_seq_one_letter_code
_entity_poly.pdbx_strand_id
1 'polypeptide(L)'
;MNRWREVLSWVLQYYHVPEHLPPKVLELCILLYSKVREPQVMLEVGSSWLRDQSNKSLPEYGSLLELYLLHVLLPLGRFEGAEELVRGCDVFDSEQQLAFLGTICESRCQWTQREEMHSAAEEQPDAAAETVLGRLSLLSVVLCYILMSS
;
A
#
# COMPACT_ATOMS: atom_id res chain seq x y z
N MET A 1 17.75 -4.53 -21.12
CA MET A 1 16.45 -4.07 -21.64
C MET A 1 15.59 -3.62 -20.46
N ASN A 2 15.49 -2.31 -20.19
CA ASN A 2 14.70 -1.75 -19.07
C ASN A 2 13.83 -0.57 -19.57
N ARG A 3 12.94 -0.83 -20.54
CA ARG A 3 12.07 0.20 -21.15
C ARG A 3 10.69 0.31 -20.47
N TRP A 4 10.57 -0.16 -19.23
CA TRP A 4 9.30 -0.16 -18.50
C TRP A 4 8.74 1.25 -18.33
N ARG A 5 9.60 2.29 -18.25
CA ARG A 5 9.19 3.70 -18.17
C ARG A 5 8.32 4.14 -19.35
N GLU A 6 8.54 3.54 -20.53
CA GLU A 6 7.86 3.92 -21.77
C GLU A 6 6.57 3.12 -22.01
N VAL A 7 6.35 2.04 -21.25
CA VAL A 7 5.22 1.11 -21.48
C VAL A 7 3.89 1.85 -21.33
N LEU A 8 3.68 2.56 -20.23
CA LEU A 8 2.42 3.26 -20.00
C LEU A 8 2.18 4.35 -21.05
N SER A 9 3.20 5.12 -21.41
CA SER A 9 3.07 6.15 -22.46
C SER A 9 2.66 5.54 -23.80
N TRP A 10 3.22 4.38 -24.15
CA TRP A 10 2.87 3.69 -25.39
C TRP A 10 1.44 3.13 -25.34
N VAL A 11 1.06 2.52 -24.22
CA VAL A 11 -0.29 1.99 -23.99
C VAL A 11 -1.33 3.10 -24.11
N LEU A 12 -1.11 4.26 -23.47
CA LEU A 12 -2.02 5.40 -23.54
C LEU A 12 -2.05 6.06 -24.93
N GLN A 13 -0.95 6.01 -25.69
CA GLN A 13 -0.97 6.44 -27.09
C GLN A 13 -1.87 5.55 -27.96
N TYR A 14 -1.95 4.25 -27.66
CA TYR A 14 -2.75 3.30 -28.43
C TYR A 14 -4.24 3.32 -28.07
N TYR A 15 -4.57 3.35 -26.77
CA TYR A 15 -5.96 3.35 -26.30
C TYR A 15 -6.56 4.74 -26.07
N HIS A 16 -5.73 5.78 -26.19
CA HIS A 16 -6.03 7.21 -26.01
C HIS A 16 -6.39 7.64 -24.60
N VAL A 17 -7.33 6.95 -23.94
CA VAL A 17 -7.82 7.30 -22.61
C VAL A 17 -7.73 6.10 -21.67
N PRO A 18 -7.41 6.31 -20.38
CA PRO A 18 -7.30 5.23 -19.40
C PRO A 18 -8.55 4.34 -19.31
N GLU A 19 -9.74 4.92 -19.46
CA GLU A 19 -11.02 4.25 -19.31
C GLU A 19 -11.25 3.17 -20.38
N HIS A 20 -10.60 3.30 -21.55
CA HIS A 20 -10.69 2.33 -22.65
C HIS A 20 -9.65 1.21 -22.58
N LEU A 21 -8.83 1.18 -21.52
CA LEU A 21 -7.86 0.11 -21.36
C LEU A 21 -8.58 -1.23 -21.17
N PRO A 22 -8.21 -2.27 -21.92
CA PRO A 22 -8.69 -3.61 -21.65
C PRO A 22 -8.29 -4.04 -20.23
N PRO A 23 -9.16 -4.75 -19.49
CA PRO A 23 -8.89 -5.16 -18.10
C PRO A 23 -7.51 -5.80 -17.92
N LYS A 24 -7.15 -6.71 -18.83
CA LYS A 24 -5.86 -7.42 -18.77
C LYS A 24 -4.66 -6.51 -18.99
N VAL A 25 -4.79 -5.45 -19.80
CA VAL A 25 -3.72 -4.49 -20.03
C VAL A 25 -3.50 -3.65 -18.77
N LEU A 26 -4.59 -3.21 -18.13
CA LEU A 26 -4.51 -2.48 -16.86
C LEU A 26 -3.86 -3.33 -15.76
N GLU A 27 -4.30 -4.59 -15.61
CA GLU A 27 -3.73 -5.55 -14.66
C GLU A 27 -2.21 -5.66 -14.81
N LEU A 28 -1.74 -5.88 -16.05
CA LEU A 28 -0.31 -6.01 -16.35
C LEU A 28 0.46 -4.71 -16.06
N CYS A 29 -0.14 -3.54 -16.31
CA CYS A 29 0.47 -2.26 -15.96
C CYS A 29 0.61 -2.11 -14.44
N ILE A 30 -0.44 -2.39 -13.67
CA ILE A 30 -0.38 -2.35 -12.19
C ILE A 30 0.71 -3.26 -11.66
N LEU A 31 0.77 -4.51 -12.14
CA LEU A 31 1.78 -5.48 -11.72
C LEU A 31 3.20 -5.05 -12.10
N LEU A 32 3.39 -4.49 -13.31
CA LEU A 32 4.67 -3.99 -13.76
C LEU A 32 5.19 -2.87 -12.85
N TYR A 33 4.36 -1.85 -12.62
CA TYR A 33 4.75 -0.66 -11.84
C TYR A 33 4.88 -0.97 -10.34
N SER A 34 4.11 -1.91 -9.81
CA SER A 34 4.34 -2.46 -8.47
C SER A 34 5.69 -3.18 -8.38
N LYS A 35 6.04 -4.01 -9.37
CA LYS A 35 7.31 -4.76 -9.39
C LYS A 35 8.54 -3.86 -9.45
N VAL A 36 8.49 -2.76 -10.19
CA VAL A 36 9.59 -1.77 -10.24
C VAL A 36 9.53 -0.76 -9.09
N ARG A 37 8.63 -0.95 -8.11
CA ARG A 37 8.43 -0.07 -6.95
C ARG A 37 8.13 1.38 -7.34
N GLU A 38 7.45 1.58 -8.47
CA GLU A 38 6.90 2.88 -8.87
C GLU A 38 5.37 2.82 -9.06
N PRO A 39 4.59 2.35 -8.07
CA PRO A 39 3.14 2.22 -8.20
C PRO A 39 2.42 3.58 -8.36
N GLN A 40 3.04 4.69 -7.96
CA GLN A 40 2.49 6.05 -8.10
C GLN A 40 2.13 6.40 -9.55
N VAL A 41 2.81 5.80 -10.53
CA VAL A 41 2.57 6.00 -11.95
C VAL A 41 1.16 5.53 -12.35
N MET A 42 0.57 4.60 -11.58
CA MET A 42 -0.75 4.04 -11.86
C MET A 42 -1.91 4.76 -11.14
N LEU A 43 -1.65 5.78 -10.30
CA LEU A 43 -2.70 6.45 -9.53
C LEU A 43 -3.80 7.05 -10.42
N GLU A 44 -3.41 7.89 -11.39
CA GLU A 44 -4.39 8.55 -12.26
C GLU A 44 -5.06 7.54 -13.19
N VAL A 45 -4.28 6.65 -13.81
CA VAL A 45 -4.80 5.66 -14.78
C VAL A 45 -5.78 4.68 -14.12
N GLY A 46 -5.42 4.13 -12.96
CA GLY A 46 -6.29 3.20 -12.25
C GLY A 46 -7.54 3.88 -11.69
N SER A 47 -7.42 5.09 -11.15
CA SER A 47 -8.58 5.82 -10.63
C SER A 47 -9.56 6.24 -11.72
N SER A 48 -9.08 6.69 -12.87
CA SER A 48 -9.91 6.96 -14.06
C SER A 48 -10.67 5.69 -14.49
N TRP A 49 -9.96 4.58 -14.66
CA TRP A 49 -10.57 3.33 -15.11
C TRP A 49 -11.65 2.82 -14.14
N LEU A 50 -11.40 2.88 -12.83
CA LEU A 50 -12.33 2.41 -11.80
C LEU A 50 -13.57 3.32 -11.60
N ARG A 51 -13.47 4.61 -11.96
CA ARG A 51 -14.58 5.55 -11.84
C ARG A 51 -15.53 5.49 -13.05
N ASP A 52 -15.07 4.94 -14.16
CA ASP A 52 -15.89 4.81 -15.37
C ASP A 52 -17.02 3.79 -15.20
N GLN A 53 -18.24 4.20 -15.55
CA GLN A 53 -19.44 3.39 -15.36
C GLN A 53 -19.49 2.17 -16.29
N SER A 54 -18.88 2.24 -17.48
CA SER A 54 -18.84 1.11 -18.39
C SER A 54 -17.97 -0.01 -17.83
N ASN A 55 -16.86 0.36 -17.16
CA ASN A 55 -15.94 -0.59 -16.54
C ASN A 55 -16.50 -1.27 -15.29
N LYS A 56 -17.35 -0.59 -14.51
CA LYS A 56 -18.01 -1.18 -13.34
C LYS A 56 -18.87 -2.40 -13.65
N SER A 57 -19.39 -2.47 -14.87
CA SER A 57 -20.21 -3.61 -15.32
C SER A 57 -19.39 -4.85 -15.71
N LEU A 58 -18.06 -4.73 -15.78
CA LEU A 58 -17.18 -5.80 -16.21
C LEU A 58 -16.98 -6.85 -15.10
N PRO A 59 -16.92 -8.15 -15.45
CA PRO A 59 -16.67 -9.19 -14.46
C PRO A 59 -15.28 -9.08 -13.80
N GLU A 60 -14.30 -8.49 -14.47
CA GLU A 60 -12.96 -8.25 -13.94
C GLU A 60 -12.86 -7.01 -13.02
N TYR A 61 -13.93 -6.22 -12.90
CA TYR A 61 -13.88 -4.98 -12.13
C TYR A 61 -13.47 -5.21 -10.67
N GLY A 62 -14.10 -6.20 -10.01
CA GLY A 62 -13.83 -6.50 -8.60
C GLY A 62 -12.38 -6.90 -8.35
N SER A 63 -11.80 -7.76 -9.20
CA SER A 63 -10.40 -8.19 -9.06
C SER A 63 -9.41 -7.08 -9.39
N LEU A 64 -9.72 -6.20 -10.35
CA LEU A 64 -8.90 -5.03 -10.66
C LEU A 64 -8.95 -3.97 -9.55
N LEU A 65 -10.11 -3.77 -8.93
CA LEU A 65 -10.26 -2.89 -7.78
C LEU A 65 -9.41 -3.38 -6.60
N GLU A 66 -9.50 -4.67 -6.28
CA GLU A 66 -8.65 -5.31 -5.27
C GLU A 66 -7.16 -5.14 -5.59
N LEU A 67 -6.75 -5.44 -6.82
CA LEU A 67 -5.36 -5.30 -7.25
C LEU A 67 -4.87 -3.85 -7.10
N TYR A 68 -5.70 -2.89 -7.50
CA TYR A 68 -5.38 -1.46 -7.39
C TYR A 68 -5.25 -1.00 -5.93
N LEU A 69 -6.14 -1.47 -5.05
CA LEU A 69 -6.05 -1.21 -3.61
C LEU A 69 -4.72 -1.71 -3.04
N LEU A 70 -4.42 -2.99 -3.26
CA LEU A 70 -3.26 -3.68 -2.66
C LEU A 70 -1.92 -3.19 -3.21
N HIS A 71 -1.85 -2.92 -4.52
CA HIS A 71 -0.58 -2.63 -5.19
C HIS A 71 -0.34 -1.14 -5.47
N VAL A 72 -1.37 -0.30 -5.38
CA VAL A 72 -1.24 1.15 -5.64
C VAL A 72 -1.59 1.97 -4.41
N LEU A 73 -2.82 1.88 -3.90
CA LEU A 73 -3.27 2.80 -2.85
C LEU A 73 -2.61 2.54 -1.49
N LEU A 74 -2.63 1.28 -1.03
CA LEU A 74 -2.07 0.92 0.29
C LEU A 74 -0.56 1.17 0.40
N PRO A 75 0.28 0.79 -0.59
CA PRO A 75 1.72 1.07 -0.52
C PRO A 75 2.05 2.57 -0.51
N LEU A 76 1.18 3.39 -1.09
CA LEU A 76 1.33 4.85 -1.16
C LEU A 76 0.67 5.58 0.02
N GLY A 77 0.12 4.86 1.01
CA GLY A 77 -0.55 5.46 2.17
C GLY A 77 -1.86 6.19 1.82
N ARG A 78 -2.48 5.91 0.66
CA ARG A 78 -3.72 6.54 0.21
C ARG A 78 -4.95 5.89 0.85
N PHE A 79 -4.99 5.82 2.17
CA PHE A 79 -6.01 5.08 2.92
C PHE A 79 -7.41 5.68 2.77
N GLU A 80 -7.57 6.99 2.85
CA GLU A 80 -8.88 7.64 2.69
C GLU A 80 -9.50 7.32 1.33
N GLY A 81 -8.74 7.50 0.24
CA GLY A 81 -9.19 7.16 -1.10
C GLY A 81 -9.47 5.66 -1.29
N ALA A 82 -8.73 4.79 -0.60
CA ALA A 82 -8.99 3.34 -0.59
C ALA A 82 -10.33 3.02 0.09
N GLU A 83 -10.61 3.63 1.24
CA GLU A 83 -11.88 3.42 1.95
C GLU A 83 -13.07 3.97 1.14
N GLU A 84 -12.93 5.14 0.53
CA GLU A 84 -13.97 5.73 -0.34
C GLU A 84 -14.30 4.82 -1.53
N LEU A 85 -13.28 4.26 -2.18
CA LEU A 85 -13.48 3.34 -3.30
C LEU A 85 -14.21 2.06 -2.90
N VAL A 86 -13.86 1.49 -1.74
CA VAL A 86 -14.53 0.27 -1.24
C VAL A 86 -15.97 0.55 -0.85
N ARG A 87 -16.24 1.64 -0.12
CA ARG A 87 -17.61 2.01 0.30
C ARG A 87 -18.49 2.42 -0.89
N GLY A 88 -17.91 3.02 -1.91
CA GLY A 88 -18.59 3.41 -3.15
C GLY A 88 -18.72 2.28 -4.18
N CYS A 89 -18.21 1.09 -3.88
CA CYS A 89 -18.31 -0.09 -4.74
C CYS A 89 -19.60 -0.85 -4.46
N ASP A 90 -20.52 -0.79 -5.40
CA ASP A 90 -21.79 -1.53 -5.42
C ASP A 90 -21.64 -2.98 -5.89
N VAL A 91 -20.47 -3.33 -6.45
CA VAL A 91 -20.16 -4.69 -6.94
C VAL A 91 -19.83 -5.65 -5.80
N PHE A 92 -19.30 -5.14 -4.68
CA PHE A 92 -18.96 -5.96 -3.52
C PHE A 92 -20.15 -6.15 -2.59
N ASP A 93 -20.28 -7.36 -2.05
CA ASP A 93 -21.21 -7.59 -0.95
C ASP A 93 -20.66 -6.98 0.37
N SER A 94 -21.53 -6.91 1.38
CA SER A 94 -21.16 -6.31 2.67
C SER A 94 -20.00 -7.02 3.36
N GLU A 95 -19.83 -8.34 3.16
CA GLU A 95 -18.76 -9.11 3.77
C GLU A 95 -17.42 -8.79 3.12
N GLN A 96 -17.39 -8.74 1.78
CA GLN A 96 -16.24 -8.32 0.99
C GLN A 96 -15.82 -6.89 1.31
N GLN A 97 -16.78 -5.96 1.40
CA GLN A 97 -16.49 -4.58 1.79
C GLN A 97 -15.85 -4.50 3.18
N LEU A 98 -16.38 -5.24 4.16
CA LEU A 98 -15.79 -5.30 5.51
C LEU A 98 -14.39 -5.90 5.51
N ALA A 99 -14.16 -6.97 4.74
CA ALA A 99 -12.84 -7.58 4.60
C ALA A 99 -11.81 -6.58 4.06
N PHE A 100 -12.14 -5.85 2.99
CA PHE A 100 -11.26 -4.82 2.43
C PHE A 100 -11.01 -3.66 3.40
N LEU A 101 -12.05 -3.18 4.09
CA LEU A 101 -11.88 -2.15 5.12
C LEU A 101 -10.98 -2.62 6.27
N GLY A 102 -11.06 -3.90 6.64
CA GLY A 102 -10.14 -4.55 7.57
C GLY A 102 -8.69 -4.48 7.08
N THR A 103 -8.44 -4.90 5.84
CA THR A 103 -7.11 -4.83 5.21
C THR A 103 -6.57 -3.39 5.14
N ILE A 104 -7.41 -2.41 4.82
CA ILE A 104 -7.03 -0.99 4.80
C ILE A 104 -6.60 -0.53 6.20
N CYS A 105 -7.38 -0.90 7.23
CA CYS A 105 -7.09 -0.55 8.62
C CYS A 105 -5.75 -1.17 9.09
N GLU A 106 -5.55 -2.47 8.83
CA GLU A 106 -4.30 -3.15 9.15
C GLU A 106 -3.10 -2.51 8.45
N SER A 107 -3.24 -2.20 7.16
CA SER A 107 -2.19 -1.54 6.38
C SER A 107 -1.84 -0.16 6.94
N ARG A 108 -2.84 0.62 7.34
CA ARG A 108 -2.65 1.94 7.98
C ARG A 108 -1.90 1.80 9.31
N CYS A 109 -2.29 0.86 10.17
CA CYS A 109 -1.58 0.60 11.43
C CYS A 109 -0.10 0.23 11.21
N GLN A 110 0.19 -0.64 10.24
CA GLN A 110 1.57 -1.01 9.90
C GLN A 110 2.37 0.16 9.35
N TRP A 111 1.72 1.09 8.64
CA TRP A 111 2.36 2.27 8.08
C TRP A 111 2.78 3.24 9.19
N THR A 112 1.88 3.54 10.13
CA THR A 112 2.19 4.36 11.32
C THR A 112 3.32 3.78 12.15
N GLN A 113 3.33 2.46 12.39
CA GLN A 113 4.42 1.80 13.12
C GLN A 113 5.79 1.95 12.40
N ARG A 114 5.81 1.89 11.07
CA ARG A 114 7.05 2.11 10.29
C ARG A 114 7.52 3.56 10.42
N GLU A 115 6.62 4.53 10.32
CA GLU A 115 6.96 5.95 10.48
C GLU A 115 7.48 6.27 11.89
N GLU A 116 6.90 5.67 12.93
CA GLU A 116 7.37 5.81 14.31
C GLU A 116 8.77 5.21 14.50
N MET A 117 9.05 4.03 13.91
CA MET A 117 10.39 3.42 13.95
C MET A 117 11.43 4.24 13.18
N HIS A 118 11.04 4.89 12.08
CA HIS A 118 11.92 5.74 11.28
C HIS A 118 12.18 7.09 11.99
N SER A 119 11.17 7.68 12.63
CA SER A 119 11.31 8.94 13.39
C SER A 119 12.15 8.77 14.66
N ALA A 120 12.00 7.63 15.36
CA ALA A 120 12.83 7.29 16.51
C ALA A 120 14.31 7.03 16.15
N ALA A 121 14.62 6.75 14.88
CA ALA A 121 15.98 6.61 14.38
C ALA A 121 16.62 7.97 14.00
N GLU A 122 15.81 9.00 13.69
CA GLU A 122 16.26 10.35 13.35
C GLU A 122 16.41 11.28 14.56
N GLU A 123 15.78 10.98 15.71
CA GLU A 123 15.96 11.71 16.99
C GLU A 123 17.17 11.24 17.82
N GLN A 124 18.26 10.83 17.19
CA GLN A 124 19.57 10.71 17.86
C GLN A 124 20.37 11.99 17.61
N PRO A 125 20.56 12.87 18.62
CA PRO A 125 21.51 13.96 18.51
C PRO A 125 22.91 13.39 18.37
N ASP A 126 23.63 13.87 17.36
CA ASP A 126 25.09 13.81 17.29
C ASP A 126 25.67 14.55 18.50
N ALA A 127 25.77 13.83 19.62
CA ALA A 127 26.50 14.24 20.79
C ALA A 127 26.99 12.99 21.54
N ALA A 128 28.22 12.65 21.21
CA ALA A 128 29.15 11.85 22.00
C ALA A 128 28.94 10.33 21.98
N ALA A 129 30.02 9.68 21.54
CA ALA A 129 30.43 8.38 22.04
C ALA A 129 30.24 8.27 23.56
N GLU A 130 30.01 7.03 24.02
CA GLU A 130 29.68 6.64 25.41
C GLU A 130 28.17 6.66 25.69
N THR A 131 27.44 5.55 25.51
CA THR A 131 27.42 4.53 26.56
C THR A 131 26.67 3.29 26.05
N VAL A 132 27.44 2.29 25.62
CA VAL A 132 27.03 0.87 25.49
C VAL A 132 26.62 0.25 26.85
N LEU A 133 26.57 1.04 27.93
CA LEU A 133 26.32 0.62 29.30
C LEU A 133 24.87 0.83 29.79
N GLY A 134 24.02 1.54 29.05
CA GLY A 134 22.71 1.99 29.56
C GLY A 134 21.52 1.03 29.43
N ARG A 135 21.59 -0.05 28.63
CA ARG A 135 20.44 -0.95 28.40
C ARG A 135 20.70 -2.44 28.67
N LEU A 136 21.95 -2.84 28.91
CA LEU A 136 22.26 -4.12 29.57
C LEU A 136 21.89 -4.08 31.07
N SER A 137 21.68 -2.89 31.64
CA SER A 137 21.34 -2.66 33.05
C SER A 137 19.88 -2.97 33.40
N LEU A 138 18.93 -2.87 32.46
CA LEU A 138 17.51 -3.15 32.73
C LEU A 138 17.18 -4.64 32.64
N LEU A 139 17.79 -5.38 31.71
CA LEU A 139 17.56 -6.82 31.55
C LEU A 139 18.17 -7.66 32.68
N SER A 140 19.30 -7.23 33.26
CA SER A 140 19.93 -7.92 34.40
C SER A 140 19.10 -7.78 35.68
N VAL A 141 18.52 -6.60 35.93
CA VAL A 141 17.70 -6.34 37.13
C VAL A 141 16.38 -7.11 37.08
N VAL A 142 15.74 -7.22 35.91
CA VAL A 142 14.48 -7.97 35.75
C VAL A 142 14.69 -9.48 35.92
N LEU A 143 15.82 -10.02 35.46
CA LEU A 143 16.11 -11.46 35.56
C LEU A 143 16.44 -11.91 37.00
N CYS A 144 17.13 -11.06 37.79
CA CYS A 144 17.42 -11.36 39.20
C CYS A 144 16.16 -11.39 40.08
N TYR A 145 15.16 -10.53 39.81
CA TYR A 145 13.91 -10.51 40.58
C TYR A 145 13.07 -11.78 40.40
N ILE A 146 13.10 -12.39 39.21
CA ILE A 146 12.33 -13.59 38.89
C ILE A 146 12.94 -14.84 39.55
N LEU A 147 14.27 -14.92 39.66
CA LEU A 147 14.97 -16.07 40.23
C LEU A 147 14.94 -16.16 41.76
N MET A 148 14.63 -15.07 42.48
CA MET A 148 14.50 -15.06 43.94
C MET A 148 13.06 -15.30 44.44
N SER A 149 12.10 -15.49 43.53
CA SER A 149 10.68 -15.71 43.85
C SER A 149 10.14 -17.06 43.34
N SER A 150 10.99 -18.08 43.19
CA SER A 150 10.58 -19.48 42.93
C SER A 150 11.40 -20.47 43.75
#